data_AF-A0AAW1EXI3-F1
#
_entry.id   AF-A0AAW1EXI3-F1
#
_cell.length_a   1.000
_cell.length_b   1.000
_cell.length_c   1.000
_cell.angle_alpha   90.00
_cell.angle_beta   90.00
_cell.angle_gamma   90.00
#
_symmetry.space_group_name_H-M   'P 1'
#
loop_
_entity.id
_entity.type
_entity.pdbx_description
1 polymer ?
#
loop_
_entity_poly.entity_id
_entity_poly.type
_entity_poly.pdbx_seq_one_letter_code
_entity_poly.pdbx_strand_id
1 'polypeptide(L)'
;MLRVTLWLLVGVFVCASCSITCPDGNVCSDSATCCLTKNGYSCCHYPNEPVNKQVPDEIQSSIVHCDNYYACPDGTTCCRHPTGVWFCCPYSPGWCCRDGYHCCAWGYDCDVTYMHCVRRQGLRYPFIPDQSKPSVPATRILPSEEKSSLQETPMTALAEASDVNTANGAIRCDAKFYCSAGTSCCKASTGKWSCCPFKLGQCCADGRHCCGYGFECDSTSTSCKGQYSEIPAGAQEDAKSV
;
A
#
# COMPACT_ATOMS: atom_id res chain seq x y z
N MET A 1 -67.07 -3.70 41.26
CA MET A 1 -66.67 -3.05 40.01
C MET A 1 -65.30 -2.41 40.20
N LEU A 2 -64.45 -2.62 39.21
CA LEU A 2 -62.99 -2.66 39.27
C LEU A 2 -62.36 -1.26 39.49
N ARG A 3 -61.58 -1.08 40.57
CA ARG A 3 -60.76 0.13 40.79
C ARG A 3 -59.44 -0.04 40.04
N VAL A 4 -59.35 0.61 38.88
CA VAL A 4 -58.13 0.74 38.06
C VAL A 4 -57.10 1.55 38.85
N THR A 5 -56.02 0.90 39.29
CA THR A 5 -54.82 1.57 39.82
C THR A 5 -53.67 1.30 38.87
N LEU A 6 -53.37 2.33 38.08
CA LEU A 6 -52.23 2.48 37.20
C LEU A 6 -50.95 2.53 38.03
N TRP A 7 -50.08 1.54 37.92
CA TRP A 7 -48.68 1.62 38.35
C TRP A 7 -47.78 1.26 37.17
N LEU A 8 -47.50 2.26 36.34
CA LEU A 8 -46.34 2.26 35.46
C LEU A 8 -45.10 2.36 36.34
N LEU A 9 -44.57 1.23 36.80
CA LEU A 9 -43.21 1.16 37.30
C LEU A 9 -42.28 1.14 36.09
N VAL A 10 -42.09 2.32 35.51
CA VAL A 10 -40.91 2.62 34.69
C VAL A 10 -39.74 2.52 35.65
N GLY A 11 -39.14 1.34 35.71
CA GLY A 11 -37.85 1.12 36.36
C GLY A 11 -36.81 1.90 35.58
N VAL A 12 -36.66 3.18 35.90
CA VAL A 12 -35.50 3.98 35.51
C VAL A 12 -34.31 3.40 36.28
N PHE A 13 -33.72 2.33 35.73
CA PHE A 13 -32.38 1.92 36.11
C PHE A 13 -31.44 2.96 35.52
N VAL A 14 -31.24 4.04 36.27
CA VAL A 14 -30.16 4.98 36.05
C VAL A 14 -28.87 4.19 36.29
N CYS A 15 -28.27 3.63 35.23
CA CYS A 15 -26.88 3.18 35.26
C CYS A 15 -25.99 4.42 35.36
N ALA A 16 -25.95 5.01 36.55
CA ALA A 16 -24.92 5.96 36.93
C ALA A 16 -23.66 5.13 37.21
N SER A 17 -22.66 5.29 36.33
CA SER A 17 -21.30 4.75 36.45
C SER A 17 -21.16 3.25 36.16
N CYS A 18 -20.76 2.89 34.93
CA CYS A 18 -20.36 1.53 34.55
C CYS A 18 -19.01 1.16 35.16
N SER A 19 -18.95 0.87 36.46
CA SER A 19 -17.76 0.28 37.07
C SER A 19 -17.72 -1.23 36.84
N ILE A 20 -16.58 -1.76 36.39
CA ILE A 20 -16.38 -3.20 36.16
C ILE A 20 -15.74 -3.86 37.39
N THR A 21 -16.33 -4.94 37.90
CA THR A 21 -15.78 -5.70 39.03
C THR A 21 -14.96 -6.88 38.52
N CYS A 22 -13.70 -6.98 38.97
CA CYS A 22 -12.77 -8.04 38.63
C CYS A 22 -13.01 -9.32 39.45
N PRO A 23 -12.50 -10.49 38.99
CA PRO A 23 -12.72 -11.78 39.66
C PRO A 23 -12.18 -11.87 41.10
N ASP A 24 -11.27 -10.97 41.48
CA ASP A 24 -10.70 -10.83 42.82
C ASP A 24 -11.47 -9.84 43.72
N GLY A 25 -12.56 -9.24 43.22
CA GLY A 25 -13.42 -8.30 43.95
C GLY A 25 -13.01 -6.83 43.82
N ASN A 26 -11.93 -6.53 43.10
CA ASN A 26 -11.51 -5.15 42.82
C ASN A 26 -12.44 -4.48 41.78
N VAL A 27 -12.72 -3.19 41.95
CA VAL A 27 -13.65 -2.44 41.06
C VAL A 27 -12.86 -1.41 40.24
N CYS A 28 -13.02 -1.43 38.92
CA CYS A 28 -12.38 -0.52 37.97
C CYS A 28 -13.38 0.46 37.34
N SER A 29 -12.90 1.63 36.92
CA SER A 29 -13.70 2.61 36.16
C SER A 29 -14.07 2.10 34.77
N ASP A 30 -15.12 2.66 34.18
CA ASP A 30 -15.61 2.42 32.81
C ASP A 30 -14.56 2.54 31.69
N SER A 31 -13.50 3.33 31.87
CA SER A 31 -12.38 3.45 30.92
C SER A 31 -11.30 2.37 31.06
N ALA A 32 -11.45 1.43 32.00
CA ALA A 32 -10.47 0.41 32.35
C ALA A 32 -11.10 -1.00 32.34
N THR A 33 -10.26 -2.02 32.21
CA THR A 33 -10.59 -3.44 32.22
C THR A 33 -9.74 -4.19 33.23
N CYS A 34 -10.09 -5.44 33.50
CA CYS A 34 -9.36 -6.30 34.44
C CYS A 34 -8.25 -7.07 33.71
N CYS A 35 -6.99 -6.74 33.99
CA CYS A 35 -5.84 -7.50 33.50
C CYS A 35 -5.29 -8.43 34.57
N LEU A 36 -4.88 -9.63 34.16
CA LEU A 36 -4.20 -10.58 35.04
C LEU A 36 -2.71 -10.20 35.19
N THR A 37 -2.23 -10.07 36.42
CA THR A 37 -0.83 -9.80 36.79
C THR A 37 -0.26 -10.93 37.64
N LYS A 38 1.04 -10.87 37.94
CA LYS A 38 1.71 -11.87 38.80
C LYS A 38 1.15 -11.92 40.24
N ASN A 39 0.42 -10.89 40.67
CA ASN A 39 -0.12 -10.76 42.03
C ASN A 39 -1.66 -10.81 42.10
N GLY A 40 -2.36 -11.18 41.01
CA GLY A 40 -3.83 -11.18 40.94
C GLY A 40 -4.37 -10.38 39.76
N TYR A 41 -5.58 -9.81 39.86
CA TYR A 41 -6.12 -8.93 38.82
C TYR A 41 -5.90 -7.45 39.19
N SER A 42 -5.67 -6.61 38.19
CA SER A 42 -5.57 -5.15 38.37
C SER A 42 -6.22 -4.40 37.22
N CYS A 43 -6.70 -3.19 37.49
CA CYS A 43 -7.28 -2.31 36.48
C CYS A 43 -6.21 -1.86 35.48
N CYS A 44 -6.44 -2.10 34.20
CA CYS A 44 -5.60 -1.68 33.08
C CYS A 44 -6.47 -0.97 32.04
N HIS A 45 -5.92 0.00 31.31
CA HIS A 45 -6.67 0.58 30.19
C HIS A 45 -6.73 -0.42 29.02
N TYR A 46 -7.85 -0.42 28.31
CA TYR A 46 -8.00 -1.16 27.06
C TYR A 46 -6.85 -0.78 26.10
N PRO A 47 -6.17 -1.74 25.46
CA PRO A 47 -4.82 -1.51 24.94
C PRO A 47 -4.83 -0.59 23.70
N ASN A 48 -4.25 0.59 23.85
CA ASN A 48 -3.19 1.05 22.95
C ASN A 48 -1.86 0.81 23.67
N GLU A 49 -1.20 -0.29 23.31
CA GLU A 49 0.22 -0.62 23.57
C GLU A 49 0.82 -0.51 24.99
N PRO A 50 1.85 -1.30 25.31
CA PRO A 50 2.49 -1.24 26.62
C PRO A 50 3.44 -0.04 26.69
N VAL A 51 3.03 1.02 27.39
CA VAL A 51 3.91 2.14 27.74
C VAL A 51 4.62 1.84 29.06
N ASN A 52 5.94 1.59 29.00
CA ASN A 52 6.82 1.85 30.13
C ASN A 52 7.71 3.05 29.78
N LYS A 53 7.42 4.22 30.37
CA LYS A 53 8.23 5.44 30.25
C LYS A 53 9.25 5.46 31.38
N GLN A 54 10.53 5.57 31.02
CA GLN A 54 11.49 6.48 31.66
C GLN A 54 12.85 6.41 30.93
N VAL A 55 13.16 7.45 30.16
CA VAL A 55 14.46 8.17 30.00
C VAL A 55 14.36 9.00 28.69
N PRO A 56 14.68 10.30 28.70
CA PRO A 56 14.62 11.15 27.52
C PRO A 56 15.96 11.12 26.78
N ASP A 57 16.03 10.40 25.66
CA ASP A 57 16.94 10.72 24.56
C ASP A 57 16.39 10.02 23.31
N GLU A 58 16.36 10.76 22.20
CA GLU A 58 15.90 10.39 20.85
C GLU A 58 14.86 9.26 20.72
N ILE A 59 13.67 9.59 20.18
CA ILE A 59 12.82 8.57 19.55
C ILE A 59 13.60 8.02 18.35
N GLN A 60 14.44 7.02 18.60
CA GLN A 60 14.88 6.09 17.60
C GLN A 60 13.65 5.27 17.26
N SER A 61 12.75 5.86 16.46
CA SER A 61 11.82 5.07 15.65
C SER A 61 12.71 4.08 14.91
N SER A 62 12.62 2.80 15.23
CA SER A 62 13.32 1.82 14.43
C SER A 62 12.81 2.00 13.00
N ILE A 63 13.74 2.23 12.10
CA ILE A 63 13.40 2.48 10.71
C ILE A 63 13.57 1.14 10.01
N VAL A 64 12.54 0.69 9.32
CA VAL A 64 12.60 -0.54 8.54
C VAL A 64 13.39 -0.22 7.28
N HIS A 65 14.69 -0.53 7.30
CA HIS A 65 15.55 -0.35 6.13
C HIS A 65 15.12 -1.30 5.02
N CYS A 66 14.67 -0.72 3.91
CA CYS A 66 14.31 -1.48 2.71
C CYS A 66 15.55 -1.78 1.86
N ASP A 67 16.44 -0.79 1.74
CA ASP A 67 17.77 -0.92 1.17
C ASP A 67 18.73 0.17 1.73
N ASN A 68 19.87 0.38 1.06
CA ASN A 68 20.88 1.37 1.46
C ASN A 68 20.43 2.83 1.33
N TYR A 69 19.39 3.09 0.53
CA TYR A 69 18.91 4.43 0.20
C TYR A 69 17.47 4.67 0.62
N TYR A 70 16.70 3.65 0.98
CA TYR A 70 15.28 3.74 1.28
C TYR A 70 14.94 3.04 2.58
N ALA A 71 14.09 3.67 3.37
CA ALA A 71 13.54 3.04 4.55
C ALA A 71 12.11 3.50 4.85
N CYS A 72 11.44 2.68 5.63
CA CYS A 72 10.06 2.83 6.01
C CYS A 72 9.90 3.00 7.53
N PRO A 73 8.81 3.63 8.00
CA PRO A 73 8.53 3.74 9.42
C PRO A 73 8.40 2.36 10.10
N ASP A 74 8.57 2.34 11.41
CA ASP A 74 8.24 1.18 12.22
C ASP A 74 6.86 0.61 11.93
N GLY A 75 6.74 -0.72 12.04
CA GLY A 75 5.46 -1.41 11.86
C GLY A 75 4.97 -1.46 10.42
N THR A 76 5.82 -1.15 9.43
CA THR A 76 5.50 -1.24 8.01
C THR A 76 6.34 -2.32 7.30
N THR A 77 5.86 -2.79 6.15
CA THR A 77 6.58 -3.73 5.27
C THR A 77 7.08 -3.03 4.02
N CYS A 78 8.35 -3.22 3.68
CA CYS A 78 8.93 -2.71 2.44
C CYS A 78 8.40 -3.47 1.21
N CYS A 79 7.74 -2.76 0.30
CA CYS A 79 7.24 -3.25 -0.97
C CYS A 79 8.00 -2.62 -2.13
N ARG A 80 8.58 -3.46 -2.99
CA ARG A 80 9.36 -3.00 -4.14
C ARG A 80 8.46 -2.83 -5.35
N HIS A 81 8.42 -1.61 -5.89
CA HIS A 81 7.70 -1.30 -7.12
C HIS A 81 8.47 -1.82 -8.35
N PRO A 82 7.79 -2.22 -9.44
CA PRO A 82 8.45 -2.68 -10.67
C PRO A 82 9.46 -1.71 -11.27
N THR A 83 9.29 -0.40 -11.09
CA THR A 83 10.27 0.62 -11.55
C THR A 83 11.52 0.71 -10.66
N GLY A 84 11.58 -0.04 -9.57
CA GLY A 84 12.75 -0.13 -8.68
C GLY A 84 12.71 0.77 -7.44
N VAL A 85 11.64 1.55 -7.25
CA VAL A 85 11.43 2.35 -6.03
C VAL A 85 10.75 1.53 -4.92
N TRP A 86 10.85 1.98 -3.68
CA TRP A 86 10.24 1.33 -2.52
C TRP A 86 9.03 2.10 -2.00
N PHE A 87 8.06 1.33 -1.52
CA PHE A 87 6.90 1.82 -0.80
C PHE A 87 6.71 1.04 0.51
N CYS A 88 6.13 1.68 1.50
CA CYS A 88 5.86 1.19 2.83
C CYS A 88 4.41 0.74 2.91
N CYS A 89 4.21 -0.56 3.04
CA CYS A 89 2.92 -1.16 3.33
C CYS A 89 2.59 -0.98 4.81
N PRO A 90 1.40 -0.47 5.17
CA PRO A 90 1.01 -0.26 6.56
C PRO A 90 0.82 -1.57 7.36
N TYR A 91 0.77 -2.72 6.69
CA TYR A 91 0.71 -4.02 7.36
C TYR A 91 2.13 -4.51 7.69
N SER A 92 2.30 -5.10 8.87
CA SER A 92 3.52 -5.82 9.28
C SER A 92 3.14 -7.13 10.00
N PRO A 93 3.27 -8.30 9.37
CA PRO A 93 3.72 -8.52 7.98
C PRO A 93 2.64 -8.19 6.94
N GLY A 94 3.04 -7.54 5.84
CA GLY A 94 2.21 -7.26 4.67
C GLY A 94 2.61 -8.10 3.45
N TRP A 95 1.62 -8.42 2.60
CA TRP A 95 1.83 -9.06 1.31
C TRP A 95 1.76 -8.00 0.20
N CYS A 96 2.87 -7.75 -0.48
CA CYS A 96 2.94 -6.73 -1.52
C CYS A 96 2.23 -7.19 -2.79
N CYS A 97 1.33 -6.36 -3.31
CA CYS A 97 0.82 -6.54 -4.67
C CYS A 97 1.95 -6.31 -5.65
N ARG A 98 1.90 -6.96 -6.82
CA ARG A 98 3.01 -6.86 -7.77
C ARG A 98 3.04 -5.54 -8.53
N ASP A 99 1.99 -4.75 -8.46
CA ASP A 99 2.02 -3.37 -8.92
C ASP A 99 2.87 -2.47 -8.01
N GLY A 100 3.20 -2.90 -6.79
CA GLY A 100 4.04 -2.20 -5.83
C GLY A 100 3.37 -1.03 -5.09
N TYR A 101 2.20 -0.58 -5.56
CA TYR A 101 1.41 0.50 -4.95
C TYR A 101 0.39 0.00 -3.94
N HIS A 102 0.01 -1.27 -4.01
CA HIS A 102 -0.98 -1.84 -3.11
C HIS A 102 -0.35 -2.97 -2.29
N CYS A 103 -0.94 -3.20 -1.12
CA CYS A 103 -0.60 -4.37 -0.33
C CYS A 103 -1.79 -4.87 0.47
N CYS A 104 -1.69 -6.14 0.87
CA CYS A 104 -2.68 -6.82 1.68
C CYS A 104 -2.09 -7.23 3.03
N ALA A 105 -2.96 -7.45 4.01
CA ALA A 105 -2.57 -8.11 5.24
C ALA A 105 -2.05 -9.52 4.94
N TRP A 106 -1.20 -10.04 5.84
CA TRP A 106 -0.69 -11.40 5.72
C TRP A 106 -1.80 -12.45 5.55
N GLY A 107 -1.60 -13.38 4.61
CA GLY A 107 -2.57 -14.44 4.29
C GLY A 107 -3.58 -14.09 3.21
N TYR A 108 -3.49 -12.88 2.64
CA TYR A 108 -4.28 -12.44 1.49
C TYR A 108 -3.36 -12.08 0.32
N ASP A 109 -3.80 -12.42 -0.87
CA ASP A 109 -3.20 -12.04 -2.14
C ASP A 109 -4.04 -10.96 -2.80
N CYS A 110 -3.42 -10.16 -3.65
CA CYS A 110 -4.15 -9.15 -4.39
C CYS A 110 -4.90 -9.80 -5.55
N ASP A 111 -6.12 -9.33 -5.82
CA ASP A 111 -6.85 -9.69 -7.01
C ASP A 111 -6.13 -9.19 -8.28
N VAL A 112 -6.59 -9.62 -9.45
CA VAL A 112 -5.98 -9.23 -10.73
C VAL A 112 -6.02 -7.72 -10.99
N THR A 113 -6.91 -6.99 -10.32
CA THR A 113 -6.99 -5.52 -10.41
C THR A 113 -6.13 -4.79 -9.37
N TYR A 114 -5.55 -5.53 -8.42
CA TYR A 114 -4.80 -5.05 -7.26
C TYR A 114 -5.58 -4.18 -6.28
N MET A 115 -6.90 -4.04 -6.46
CA MET A 115 -7.78 -3.22 -5.61
C MET A 115 -8.40 -4.02 -4.46
N HIS A 116 -8.36 -5.35 -4.53
CA HIS A 116 -8.99 -6.22 -3.52
C HIS A 116 -8.01 -7.27 -3.01
N CYS A 117 -8.10 -7.53 -1.71
CA CYS A 117 -7.39 -8.62 -1.06
C CYS A 117 -8.27 -9.88 -1.03
N VAL A 118 -7.80 -10.98 -1.62
CA VAL A 118 -8.48 -12.28 -1.71
C VAL A 118 -7.62 -13.37 -1.07
N ARG A 119 -8.22 -14.48 -0.63
CA ARG A 119 -7.46 -15.60 -0.04
C ARG A 119 -7.13 -16.64 -1.13
N ARG A 120 -5.94 -17.26 -1.07
CA ARG A 120 -5.44 -18.27 -2.04
C ARG A 120 -6.39 -19.41 -2.46
N GLN A 121 -7.46 -19.67 -1.71
CA GLN A 121 -8.41 -20.77 -1.99
C GLN A 121 -9.63 -20.36 -2.82
N GLY A 122 -9.70 -19.12 -3.33
CA GLY A 122 -10.78 -18.68 -4.23
C GLY A 122 -12.16 -18.60 -3.56
N LEU A 123 -12.26 -18.84 -2.26
CA LEU A 123 -13.48 -18.62 -1.48
C LEU A 123 -13.65 -17.11 -1.27
N ARG A 124 -14.56 -16.50 -2.05
CA ARG A 124 -15.18 -15.21 -1.70
C ARG A 124 -16.04 -15.44 -0.46
N TYR A 125 -15.51 -15.12 0.72
CA TYR A 125 -16.27 -15.22 1.96
C TYR A 125 -16.86 -13.84 2.33
N PRO A 126 -18.10 -13.78 2.85
CA PRO A 126 -18.79 -12.52 3.17
C PRO A 126 -18.26 -11.92 4.47
N PHE A 127 -17.10 -11.28 4.37
CA PHE A 127 -16.71 -10.18 5.24
C PHE A 127 -16.17 -9.10 4.33
N ILE A 128 -16.55 -7.85 4.62
CA ILE A 128 -16.26 -6.68 3.77
C ILE A 128 -14.83 -6.79 3.24
N PRO A 129 -14.60 -6.83 1.91
CA PRO A 129 -13.26 -6.96 1.37
C PRO A 129 -12.44 -5.78 1.90
N ASP A 130 -11.41 -6.09 2.70
CA ASP A 130 -10.43 -5.10 3.12
C ASP A 130 -9.83 -4.56 1.81
N GLN A 131 -10.18 -3.31 1.50
CA GLN A 131 -9.69 -2.63 0.32
C GLN A 131 -8.17 -2.65 0.44
N SER A 132 -7.46 -3.06 -0.63
CA SER A 132 -5.99 -3.04 -0.58
C SER A 132 -5.55 -1.62 -0.25
N LYS A 133 -4.85 -1.46 0.87
CA LYS A 133 -4.41 -0.13 1.28
C LYS A 133 -3.28 0.30 0.35
N PRO A 134 -3.25 1.56 -0.08
CA PRO A 134 -2.12 2.07 -0.83
C PRO A 134 -0.88 2.03 0.07
N SER A 135 0.22 1.57 -0.49
CA SER A 135 1.54 1.70 0.11
C SER A 135 2.01 3.15 -0.04
N VAL A 136 2.72 3.65 0.96
CA VAL A 136 3.22 5.04 0.99
C VAL A 136 4.66 5.06 0.50
N PRO A 137 5.13 6.03 -0.31
CA PRO A 137 6.52 6.06 -0.76
C PRO A 137 7.52 5.95 0.40
N ALA A 138 8.58 5.15 0.24
CA ALA A 138 9.64 5.04 1.23
C ALA A 138 10.49 6.31 1.29
N THR A 139 10.98 6.63 2.50
CA THR A 139 11.83 7.81 2.70
C THR A 139 13.23 7.51 2.20
N ARG A 140 13.78 8.43 1.40
CA ARG A 140 15.16 8.30 0.92
C ARG A 140 16.13 8.70 2.04
N ILE A 141 16.95 7.78 2.49
CA ILE A 141 18.06 8.05 3.42
C ILE A 141 19.27 8.47 2.56
N LEU A 142 19.72 9.71 2.74
CA LEU A 142 21.00 10.15 2.19
C LEU A 142 22.12 9.61 3.08
N PRO A 143 23.20 9.03 2.51
CA PRO A 143 24.41 8.74 3.26
C PRO A 143 24.89 10.01 3.98
N SER A 144 25.40 9.85 5.20
CA SER A 144 25.73 10.92 6.16
C SER A 144 26.85 11.89 5.75
N GLU A 145 27.18 12.02 4.47
CA GLU A 145 28.24 12.92 3.98
C GLU A 145 27.72 14.29 3.50
N GLU A 146 26.39 14.50 3.38
CA GLU A 146 25.82 15.82 3.02
C GLU A 146 25.07 16.51 4.16
N LYS A 147 25.40 16.18 5.43
CA LYS A 147 24.93 16.93 6.60
C LYS A 147 25.84 18.13 6.91
N SER A 148 26.06 19.02 5.95
CA SER A 148 26.51 20.38 6.22
C SER A 148 26.36 21.23 4.96
N SER A 149 25.79 22.43 5.12
CA SER A 149 25.71 23.48 4.10
C SER A 149 24.57 23.36 3.08
N LEU A 150 23.33 23.49 3.54
CA LEU A 150 22.44 24.52 2.99
C LEU A 150 21.69 25.17 4.14
N GLN A 151 22.30 26.21 4.70
CA GLN A 151 21.60 27.19 5.53
C GLN A 151 20.63 27.97 4.64
N GLU A 152 19.42 28.14 5.15
CA GLU A 152 18.29 28.83 4.55
C GLU A 152 18.65 30.21 4.00
N THR A 153 18.25 30.49 2.77
CA THR A 153 17.98 31.86 2.30
C THR A 153 16.70 31.85 1.47
N PRO A 154 15.65 32.61 1.84
CA PRO A 154 14.50 32.80 0.98
C PRO A 154 14.76 33.89 -0.07
N MET A 155 13.89 33.90 -1.09
CA MET A 155 13.61 34.96 -2.07
C MET A 155 14.46 34.97 -3.36
N THR A 156 13.81 34.67 -4.50
CA THR A 156 13.29 35.68 -5.47
C THR A 156 13.07 35.01 -6.82
N ALA A 157 11.89 35.26 -7.41
CA ALA A 157 11.48 34.77 -8.71
C ALA A 157 12.34 35.31 -9.86
N LEU A 158 12.60 34.47 -10.85
CA LEU A 158 12.64 34.87 -12.26
C LEU A 158 11.68 33.96 -13.04
N ALA A 159 10.52 34.53 -13.36
CA ALA A 159 9.74 34.29 -14.58
C ALA A 159 10.65 34.42 -15.83
N GLU A 160 10.35 33.91 -17.02
CA GLU A 160 9.38 32.98 -17.61
C GLU A 160 10.01 32.68 -18.99
N ALA A 161 9.85 31.46 -19.50
CA ALA A 161 9.63 31.28 -20.93
C ALA A 161 8.53 30.24 -21.06
N SER A 162 7.35 30.75 -21.38
CA SER A 162 6.11 30.03 -21.60
C SER A 162 6.15 29.16 -22.85
N ASP A 163 5.11 28.34 -22.90
CA ASP A 163 4.55 27.63 -24.06
C ASP A 163 5.20 26.27 -24.32
N VAL A 164 4.51 25.14 -24.11
CA VAL A 164 3.17 24.86 -24.66
C VAL A 164 2.33 24.00 -23.70
N ASN A 165 1.07 24.39 -23.53
CA ASN A 165 -0.03 23.55 -23.07
C ASN A 165 -0.01 22.16 -23.72
N THR A 166 0.28 21.09 -22.98
CA THR A 166 -0.23 19.76 -23.33
C THR A 166 -0.52 18.98 -22.06
N ALA A 167 -1.79 19.00 -21.68
CA ALA A 167 -2.40 17.85 -21.07
C ALA A 167 -2.09 16.62 -21.96
N ASN A 168 -1.29 15.67 -21.47
CA ASN A 168 -1.35 14.23 -21.81
C ASN A 168 -0.12 13.52 -21.23
N GLY A 169 -0.32 12.55 -20.36
CA GLY A 169 0.75 11.78 -19.69
C GLY A 169 1.57 10.87 -20.62
N ALA A 170 2.32 11.46 -21.55
CA ALA A 170 3.19 10.76 -22.48
C ALA A 170 4.36 10.07 -21.74
N ILE A 171 4.58 8.79 -22.05
CA ILE A 171 5.61 7.94 -21.45
C ILE A 171 6.85 8.03 -22.31
N ARG A 172 7.93 8.58 -21.76
CA ARG A 172 9.20 8.77 -22.49
C ARG A 172 9.99 7.46 -22.55
N CYS A 173 10.27 6.97 -23.74
CA CYS A 173 11.05 5.74 -23.95
C CYS A 173 12.55 6.05 -24.05
N ASP A 174 12.92 7.13 -24.75
CA ASP A 174 14.28 7.65 -24.77
C ASP A 174 14.34 9.17 -25.05
N ALA A 175 15.52 9.67 -25.46
CA ALA A 175 15.72 11.08 -25.78
C ALA A 175 14.80 11.60 -26.90
N LYS A 176 14.48 10.75 -27.88
CA LYS A 176 13.76 11.07 -29.12
C LYS A 176 12.39 10.39 -29.22
N PHE A 177 12.12 9.31 -28.50
CA PHE A 177 10.92 8.48 -28.66
C PHE A 177 10.05 8.49 -27.40
N TYR A 178 8.74 8.55 -27.60
CA TYR A 178 7.73 8.55 -26.54
C TYR A 178 6.46 7.80 -26.97
N CYS A 179 5.69 7.38 -25.96
CA CYS A 179 4.43 6.68 -26.10
C CYS A 179 3.28 7.45 -25.43
N SER A 180 2.05 7.14 -25.82
CA SER A 180 0.84 7.76 -25.23
C SER A 180 0.60 7.29 -23.79
N ALA A 181 -0.19 8.04 -23.02
CA ALA A 181 -0.53 7.68 -21.66
C ALA A 181 -1.18 6.29 -21.57
N GLY A 182 -0.73 5.47 -20.61
CA GLY A 182 -1.28 4.13 -20.36
C GLY A 182 -0.72 3.01 -21.22
N THR A 183 0.31 3.27 -22.01
CA THR A 183 1.08 2.25 -22.75
C THR A 183 2.40 1.93 -22.03
N SER A 184 3.24 1.06 -22.59
CA SER A 184 4.62 0.84 -22.11
C SER A 184 5.60 0.76 -23.27
N CYS A 185 6.87 1.08 -23.02
CA CYS A 185 7.90 1.10 -24.05
C CYS A 185 8.50 -0.30 -24.25
N CYS A 186 8.51 -0.76 -25.49
CA CYS A 186 9.17 -1.99 -25.92
C CYS A 186 10.25 -1.69 -26.94
N LYS A 187 11.42 -2.29 -26.76
CA LYS A 187 12.56 -2.12 -27.66
C LYS A 187 12.82 -3.41 -28.43
N ALA A 188 12.77 -3.32 -29.75
CA ALA A 188 13.14 -4.42 -30.62
C ALA A 188 14.66 -4.69 -30.59
N SER A 189 15.07 -5.89 -30.96
CA SER A 189 16.49 -6.26 -31.14
C SER A 189 17.22 -5.37 -32.15
N THR A 190 16.49 -4.78 -33.10
CA THR A 190 16.99 -3.81 -34.09
C THR A 190 17.19 -2.40 -33.51
N GLY A 191 16.80 -2.15 -32.26
CA GLY A 191 16.87 -0.86 -31.59
C GLY A 191 15.65 0.04 -31.80
N LYS A 192 14.66 -0.38 -32.60
CA LYS A 192 13.40 0.36 -32.80
C LYS A 192 12.52 0.33 -31.54
N TRP A 193 11.92 1.47 -31.20
CA TRP A 193 10.95 1.59 -30.11
C TRP A 193 9.51 1.45 -30.60
N SER A 194 8.72 0.77 -29.79
CA SER A 194 7.31 0.49 -30.01
C SER A 194 6.57 0.62 -28.67
N CYS A 195 5.28 0.96 -28.72
CA CYS A 195 4.40 1.17 -27.58
C CYS A 195 3.48 -0.03 -27.42
N CYS A 196 3.62 -0.74 -26.31
CA CYS A 196 2.71 -1.79 -25.92
C CYS A 196 1.47 -1.22 -25.22
N PRO A 197 0.24 -1.64 -25.57
CA PRO A 197 -0.99 -1.15 -24.94
C PRO A 197 -1.12 -1.53 -23.45
N PHE A 198 -0.35 -2.50 -22.97
CA PHE A 198 -0.36 -2.91 -21.57
C PHE A 198 0.63 -2.07 -20.75
N LYS A 199 0.18 -1.52 -19.61
CA LYS A 199 1.02 -0.73 -18.70
C LYS A 199 2.20 -1.51 -18.12
N LEU A 200 2.02 -2.83 -17.94
CA LEU A 200 3.02 -3.75 -17.39
C LEU A 200 3.26 -4.93 -18.36
N GLY A 201 3.29 -4.64 -19.66
CA GLY A 201 3.44 -5.68 -20.68
C GLY A 201 4.86 -6.23 -20.78
N GLN A 202 5.00 -7.54 -21.00
CA GLN A 202 6.26 -8.16 -21.38
C GLN A 202 6.43 -8.09 -22.90
N CYS A 203 7.55 -7.52 -23.35
CA CYS A 203 7.87 -7.42 -24.78
C CYS A 203 8.28 -8.80 -25.31
N CYS A 204 7.71 -9.19 -26.45
CA CYS A 204 8.14 -10.39 -27.14
C CYS A 204 9.46 -10.14 -27.89
N ALA A 205 10.18 -11.22 -28.20
CA ALA A 205 11.49 -11.16 -28.84
C ALA A 205 11.45 -10.55 -30.25
N ASP A 206 10.30 -10.58 -30.90
CA ASP A 206 10.07 -10.01 -32.22
C ASP A 206 9.99 -8.47 -32.23
N GLY A 207 9.86 -7.84 -31.06
CA GLY A 207 9.76 -6.38 -30.91
C GLY A 207 8.51 -5.76 -31.52
N ARG A 208 7.49 -6.57 -31.82
CA ARG A 208 6.21 -6.14 -32.42
C ARG A 208 5.01 -6.58 -31.62
N HIS A 209 5.14 -7.66 -30.86
CA HIS A 209 4.09 -8.15 -30.00
C HIS A 209 4.47 -8.00 -28.53
N CYS A 210 3.47 -7.81 -27.69
CA CYS A 210 3.66 -7.82 -26.25
C CYS A 210 2.54 -8.60 -25.57
N CYS A 211 2.89 -9.19 -24.44
CA CYS A 211 1.94 -9.87 -23.58
C CYS A 211 1.58 -8.99 -22.39
N GLY A 212 0.32 -9.10 -21.97
CA GLY A 212 -0.09 -8.56 -20.69
C GLY A 212 0.74 -9.18 -19.58
N TYR A 213 0.87 -8.44 -18.49
CA TYR A 213 1.51 -8.92 -17.28
C TYR A 213 1.01 -10.33 -16.88
N GLY A 214 1.94 -11.22 -16.49
CA GLY A 214 1.61 -12.59 -16.08
C GLY A 214 1.43 -13.59 -17.24
N PHE A 215 1.60 -13.13 -18.48
CA PHE A 215 1.66 -13.97 -19.66
C PHE A 215 3.03 -13.90 -20.31
N GLU A 216 3.52 -15.03 -20.79
CA GLU A 216 4.76 -15.15 -21.55
C GLU A 216 4.48 -15.33 -23.02
N CYS A 217 5.30 -14.69 -23.87
CA CYS A 217 5.18 -14.87 -25.31
C CYS A 217 5.54 -16.30 -25.68
N ASP A 218 4.74 -16.92 -26.54
CA ASP A 218 5.10 -18.16 -27.20
C ASP A 218 6.35 -17.96 -28.08
N SER A 219 7.01 -19.06 -28.46
CA SER A 219 8.16 -19.06 -29.37
C SER A 219 7.95 -18.25 -30.67
N THR A 220 6.71 -18.17 -31.14
CA THR A 220 6.31 -17.42 -32.34
C THR A 220 5.94 -15.96 -32.07
N SER A 221 5.89 -15.54 -30.80
CA SER A 221 5.49 -14.19 -30.34
C SER A 221 4.06 -13.78 -30.69
N THR A 222 3.24 -14.66 -31.27
CA THR A 222 1.86 -14.35 -31.68
C THR A 222 0.81 -14.68 -30.61
N SER A 223 1.15 -15.53 -29.64
CA SER A 223 0.29 -15.86 -28.50
C SER A 223 1.02 -15.65 -27.18
N CYS A 224 0.22 -15.45 -26.15
CA CYS A 224 0.61 -15.19 -24.78
C CYS A 224 0.07 -16.32 -23.92
N LYS A 225 0.98 -17.08 -23.32
CA LYS A 225 0.67 -18.22 -22.45
C LYS A 225 0.79 -17.80 -20.99
N GLY A 226 -0.29 -18.01 -20.24
CA GLY A 226 -0.36 -17.85 -18.79
C GLY A 226 -0.52 -19.20 -18.09
N GLN A 227 -0.67 -19.20 -16.76
CA GLN A 227 -0.77 -20.43 -15.97
C GLN A 227 -1.95 -21.34 -16.36
N TYR A 228 -3.04 -20.76 -16.87
CA TYR A 228 -4.27 -21.51 -17.19
C TYR A 228 -4.95 -21.06 -18.50
N SER A 229 -4.31 -20.20 -19.30
CA SER A 229 -4.94 -19.58 -20.48
C SER A 229 -3.92 -19.20 -21.54
N GLU A 230 -4.31 -19.34 -22.81
CA GLU A 230 -3.57 -18.84 -23.96
C GLU A 230 -4.43 -17.79 -24.67
N ILE A 231 -3.89 -16.59 -24.82
CA ILE A 231 -4.56 -15.46 -25.47
C ILE A 231 -3.68 -14.94 -26.62
N PRO A 232 -4.25 -14.30 -27.65
CA PRO A 232 -3.45 -13.66 -28.69
C PRO A 232 -2.57 -12.55 -28.11
N ALA A 233 -1.37 -12.39 -28.66
CA ALA A 233 -0.48 -11.32 -28.25
C ALA A 233 -1.00 -9.95 -28.71
N GLY A 234 -0.77 -8.93 -27.87
CA GLY A 234 -1.13 -7.56 -28.21
C GLY A 234 -0.19 -7.03 -29.28
N ALA A 235 -0.74 -6.42 -30.32
CA ALA A 235 0.03 -5.66 -31.28
C ALA A 235 0.57 -4.39 -30.63
N GLN A 236 1.85 -4.09 -30.85
CA GLN A 236 2.45 -2.84 -30.45
C GLN A 236 2.26 -1.78 -31.53
N GLU A 237 2.17 -0.51 -31.13
CA GLU A 237 2.18 0.64 -32.04
C GLU A 237 3.59 1.21 -32.15
N ASP A 238 3.91 1.90 -33.24
CA ASP A 238 5.23 2.55 -33.36
C ASP A 238 5.34 3.72 -32.37
N ALA A 239 6.49 3.84 -31.69
CA ALA A 239 6.73 4.96 -30.80
C ALA A 239 6.81 6.28 -31.58
N LYS A 240 6.22 7.34 -31.02
CA LYS A 240 6.23 8.68 -31.62
C LYS A 240 7.60 9.30 -31.37
N SER A 241 8.13 10.01 -32.37
CA SER A 241 9.37 10.77 -32.22
C SER A 241 9.09 12.24 -31.91
N VAL A 242 9.95 12.86 -31.10
CA VAL A 242 10.00 14.32 -30.88
C VAL A 242 10.59 15.00 -32.11
#